data_AF-A0A7Y9XVF1-F1
#
_entry.id   AF-A0A7Y9XVF1-F1
#
_cell.length_a   1.000
_cell.length_b   1.000
_cell.length_c   1.000
_cell.angle_alpha   90.00
_cell.angle_beta   90.00
_cell.angle_gamma   90.00
#
_symmetry.space_group_name_H-M   'P 1'
#
loop_
_entity.id
_entity.type
_entity.pdbx_description
1 polymer ?
#
loop_
_entity_poly.entity_id
_entity_poly.type
_entity_poly.pdbx_seq_one_letter_code
_entity_poly.pdbx_strand_id
1 'polypeptide(L)'
;MKKLVMLATLPAFALLGACGQDSAVEEQGDMLEERADAVENMGDDRAGQLEEMADEANTDAREDMLNERAEQVDDIGDDRAEALNERADEME
;
A
#
# COMPACT_ATOMS: atom_id res chain seq x y z
N MET A 1 -44.91 -40.20 30.87
CA MET A 1 -44.13 -39.63 31.97
C MET A 1 -42.69 -39.45 31.52
N LYS A 2 -42.13 -38.25 31.71
CA LYS A 2 -40.73 -37.99 32.12
C LYS A 2 -39.62 -38.43 31.12
N LYS A 3 -38.71 -37.59 30.60
CA LYS A 3 -38.33 -36.18 30.76
C LYS A 3 -37.52 -35.83 29.50
N LEU A 4 -37.85 -34.73 28.82
CA LEU A 4 -36.96 -34.07 27.86
C LEU A 4 -36.51 -32.76 28.50
N VAL A 5 -35.36 -32.77 29.17
CA VAL A 5 -34.59 -31.56 29.51
C VAL A 5 -33.14 -31.97 29.68
N MET A 6 -32.25 -31.28 28.95
CA MET A 6 -30.85 -30.94 29.21
C MET A 6 -30.23 -30.74 27.81
N LEU A 7 -30.39 -29.57 27.17
CA LEU A 7 -29.68 -28.34 27.49
C LEU A 7 -28.18 -28.59 27.72
N ALA A 8 -27.53 -29.13 26.69
CA ALA A 8 -26.10 -28.97 26.52
C ALA A 8 -25.87 -27.70 25.69
N THR A 9 -25.87 -26.55 26.36
CA THR A 9 -25.22 -25.33 25.87
C THR A 9 -23.73 -25.60 25.82
N LEU A 10 -23.29 -26.27 24.75
CA LEU A 10 -21.89 -26.23 24.35
C LEU A 10 -21.61 -24.78 23.94
N PRO A 11 -20.64 -24.10 24.56
CA PRO A 11 -20.22 -22.80 24.09
C PRO A 11 -19.60 -22.99 22.70
N ALA A 12 -20.40 -22.75 21.67
CA ALA A 12 -19.98 -22.67 20.27
C ALA A 12 -19.16 -21.38 20.01
N PHE A 13 -18.34 -20.95 20.97
CA PHE A 13 -17.51 -19.75 20.90
C PHE A 13 -16.01 -20.05 20.80
N ALA A 14 -15.59 -21.32 20.88
CA ALA A 14 -14.18 -21.69 20.82
C ALA A 14 -13.66 -22.02 19.41
N LEU A 15 -14.44 -21.78 18.34
CA LEU A 15 -14.02 -22.06 16.96
C LEU A 15 -13.86 -20.80 16.07
N LEU A 16 -13.93 -19.60 16.64
CA LEU A 16 -13.72 -18.35 15.88
C LEU A 16 -12.26 -17.86 15.89
N GLY A 17 -11.33 -18.57 16.54
CA GLY A 17 -9.93 -18.14 16.65
C GLY A 17 -8.95 -18.79 15.66
N ALA A 18 -9.45 -19.47 14.62
CA ALA A 18 -8.60 -20.17 13.63
C ALA A 18 -8.35 -19.36 12.34
N CYS A 19 -8.92 -18.16 12.23
CA CYS A 19 -8.39 -17.11 11.37
C CYS A 19 -7.83 -16.08 12.35
N GLY A 20 -6.50 -15.95 12.43
CA GLY A 20 -5.87 -15.00 13.33
C GLY A 20 -6.47 -13.61 13.10
N GLN A 21 -6.83 -12.92 14.17
CA GLN A 21 -7.02 -11.47 14.07
C GLN A 21 -5.62 -10.89 13.92
N ASP A 22 -5.42 -10.09 12.87
CA ASP A 22 -4.16 -9.37 12.67
C ASP A 22 -3.80 -8.64 13.95
N SER A 23 -2.50 -8.65 14.25
CA SER A 23 -2.03 -7.92 15.42
C SER A 23 -2.19 -6.42 15.16
N ALA A 24 -2.32 -5.60 16.21
CA ALA A 24 -2.33 -4.14 16.04
C ALA A 24 -1.00 -3.59 15.44
N VAL A 25 0.04 -4.42 15.35
CA VAL A 25 1.32 -4.11 14.69
C VAL A 25 1.23 -4.37 13.20
N GLU A 26 0.66 -5.51 12.81
CA GLU A 26 0.38 -5.89 11.42
C GLU A 26 -0.57 -4.88 10.75
N GLU A 27 -1.64 -4.46 11.44
CA GLU A 27 -2.53 -3.38 10.95
C GLU A 27 -1.80 -2.03 10.77
N GLN A 28 -0.71 -1.78 11.52
CA GLN A 28 0.14 -0.61 11.29
C GLN A 28 1.07 -0.78 10.09
N GLY A 29 1.53 -2.00 9.80
CA GLY A 29 2.25 -2.36 8.59
C GLY A 29 1.40 -2.10 7.34
N ASP A 30 0.18 -2.63 7.30
CA ASP A 30 -0.76 -2.43 6.20
C ASP A 30 -1.01 -0.94 5.89
N MET A 31 -1.16 -0.12 6.94
CA MET A 31 -1.34 1.32 6.79
C MET A 31 -0.08 2.03 6.25
N LEU A 32 1.11 1.47 6.45
CA LEU A 32 2.35 1.99 5.89
C LEU A 32 2.48 1.61 4.42
N GLU A 33 2.12 0.38 4.04
CA GLU A 33 2.05 -0.06 2.63
C GLU A 33 1.06 0.79 1.83
N GLU A 34 -0.17 1.00 2.35
CA GLU A 34 -1.17 1.83 1.66
C GLU A 34 -0.66 3.27 1.45
N ARG A 35 0.20 3.76 2.36
CA ARG A 35 0.86 5.07 2.19
C ARG A 35 2.01 5.02 1.20
N ALA A 36 2.75 3.93 1.13
CA ALA A 36 3.80 3.73 0.14
C ALA A 36 3.19 3.78 -1.27
N ASP A 37 2.13 3.00 -1.50
CA ASP A 37 1.38 3.01 -2.76
C ASP A 37 0.89 4.42 -3.12
N ALA A 38 0.32 5.14 -2.16
CA ALA A 38 -0.16 6.50 -2.41
C ALA A 38 0.96 7.49 -2.78
N VAL A 39 2.19 7.25 -2.31
CA VAL A 39 3.36 8.08 -2.61
C VAL A 39 3.93 7.74 -3.99
N GLU A 40 4.07 6.44 -4.31
CA GLU A 40 4.48 5.94 -5.64
C GLU A 40 3.53 6.49 -6.71
N ASN A 41 2.22 6.25 -6.58
CA ASN A 41 1.21 6.75 -7.52
C ASN A 41 1.27 8.27 -7.73
N MET A 42 1.61 9.04 -6.69
CA MET A 42 1.75 10.49 -6.78
C MET A 42 3.04 10.91 -7.51
N GLY A 43 4.11 10.11 -7.41
CA GLY A 43 5.32 10.21 -8.22
C GLY A 43 4.99 9.98 -9.69
N ASP A 44 4.42 8.82 -10.00
CA ASP A 44 4.00 8.40 -11.34
C ASP A 44 3.10 9.44 -12.02
N ASP A 45 2.05 9.90 -11.35
CA ASP A 45 1.11 10.88 -11.89
C ASP A 45 1.81 12.19 -12.30
N ARG A 46 2.86 12.57 -11.57
CA ARG A 46 3.62 13.80 -11.83
C ARG A 46 4.69 13.59 -12.87
N ALA A 47 5.36 12.44 -12.87
CA ALA A 47 6.31 12.04 -13.90
C ALA A 47 5.58 11.95 -15.25
N GLY A 48 4.44 11.27 -15.32
CA GLY A 48 3.61 11.18 -16.52
C GLY A 48 3.17 12.53 -17.08
N GLN A 49 2.78 13.50 -16.22
CA GLN A 49 2.50 14.86 -16.68
C GLN A 49 3.72 15.57 -17.29
N LEU A 50 4.93 15.28 -16.79
CA LEU A 50 6.16 15.84 -17.33
C LEU A 50 6.52 15.21 -18.67
N GLU A 51 6.34 13.89 -18.81
CA GLU A 51 6.51 13.15 -20.06
C GLU A 51 5.52 13.61 -21.14
N GLU A 52 4.24 13.80 -20.80
CA GLU A 52 3.25 14.35 -21.74
C GLU A 52 3.66 15.74 -22.25
N MET A 53 4.23 16.58 -21.37
CA MET A 53 4.78 17.88 -21.78
C MET A 53 6.06 17.75 -22.61
N ALA A 54 6.84 16.68 -22.41
CA ALA A 54 8.04 16.39 -23.17
C ALA A 54 7.68 15.96 -24.60
N ASP A 55 6.68 15.10 -24.77
CA ASP A 55 6.14 14.66 -26.07
C ASP A 55 5.65 15.83 -26.94
N GLU A 56 5.17 16.90 -26.31
CA GLU A 56 4.71 18.11 -26.99
C GLU A 56 5.82 19.18 -27.17
N ALA A 57 7.06 18.91 -26.77
CA ALA A 57 8.13 19.89 -26.80
C ALA A 57 8.57 20.23 -28.23
N ASN A 58 8.79 21.51 -28.50
CA ASN A 58 9.18 22.00 -29.84
C ASN A 58 10.67 21.83 -30.15
N THR A 59 11.46 21.29 -29.22
CA THR A 59 12.91 21.10 -29.35
C THR A 59 13.38 19.94 -28.49
N ASP A 60 14.32 19.15 -29.00
CA ASP A 60 14.95 18.02 -28.31
C ASP A 60 15.51 18.44 -26.94
N ALA A 61 16.21 19.59 -26.86
CA ALA A 61 16.77 20.07 -25.58
C ALA A 61 15.71 20.36 -24.49
N ARG A 62 14.45 20.59 -24.87
CA ARG A 62 13.35 20.79 -23.92
C ARG A 62 12.70 19.47 -23.55
N GLU A 63 12.54 18.57 -24.52
CA GLU A 63 12.11 17.18 -24.30
C GLU A 63 13.05 16.50 -23.30
N ASP A 64 14.36 16.51 -23.56
CA ASP A 64 15.39 15.92 -22.69
C ASP A 64 15.30 16.44 -21.25
N MET A 65 15.16 17.77 -21.08
CA MET A 65 15.08 18.40 -19.76
C MET A 65 13.78 18.07 -19.01
N LEU A 66 12.68 17.83 -19.73
CA LEU A 66 11.42 17.41 -19.13
C LEU A 66 11.46 15.92 -18.76
N ASN A 67 12.02 15.07 -19.62
CA ASN A 67 12.22 13.64 -19.35
C ASN A 67 13.15 13.43 -18.14
N GLU A 68 14.31 14.10 -18.09
CA GLU A 68 15.24 14.01 -16.95
C GLU A 68 14.58 14.48 -15.64
N ARG A 69 13.61 15.40 -15.74
CA ARG A 69 12.84 15.84 -14.57
C ARG A 69 11.73 14.85 -14.20
N ALA A 70 11.12 14.18 -15.18
CA ALA A 70 10.14 13.12 -14.93
C ALA A 70 10.81 11.98 -14.16
N GLU A 71 11.96 11.49 -14.65
CA GLU A 71 12.79 10.47 -14.00
C GLU A 71 13.12 10.85 -12.54
N GLN A 72 13.58 12.08 -12.30
CA GLN A 72 13.86 12.54 -10.93
C GLN A 72 12.63 12.56 -10.01
N VAL A 73 11.43 12.79 -10.55
CA VAL A 73 10.20 12.82 -9.75
C VAL A 73 9.75 11.41 -9.42
N ASP A 74 9.87 10.50 -10.40
CA ASP A 74 9.63 9.07 -10.29
C ASP A 74 10.53 8.46 -9.21
N ASP A 75 11.85 8.63 -9.35
CA ASP A 75 12.86 8.15 -8.40
C ASP A 75 12.59 8.63 -6.95
N ILE A 76 12.14 9.88 -6.78
CA ILE A 76 11.80 10.42 -5.45
C ILE A 76 10.53 9.77 -4.88
N GLY A 77 9.56 9.42 -5.73
CA GLY A 77 8.37 8.66 -5.36
C GLY A 77 8.76 7.28 -4.88
N ASP A 78 9.52 6.56 -5.69
CA ASP A 78 10.03 5.21 -5.43
C ASP A 78 10.85 5.13 -4.16
N ASP A 79 11.88 5.97 -4.01
CA ASP A 79 12.75 5.98 -2.81
C ASP A 79 11.94 6.18 -1.51
N ARG A 80 10.85 6.94 -1.58
CA ARG A 80 9.99 7.19 -0.42
C ARG A 80 9.02 6.06 -0.16
N ALA A 81 8.45 5.48 -1.21
CA ALA A 81 7.59 4.31 -1.11
C ALA A 81 8.39 3.12 -0.56
N GLU A 82 9.61 2.88 -1.06
CA GLU A 82 10.51 1.84 -0.57
C GLU A 82 10.83 2.03 0.92
N ALA A 83 11.18 3.25 1.36
CA ALA A 83 11.45 3.52 2.78
C ALA A 83 10.22 3.34 3.70
N LEU A 84 8.99 3.38 3.16
CA LEU A 84 7.76 3.07 3.88
C LEU A 84 7.51 1.57 3.92
N ASN A 85 7.68 0.88 2.79
CA ASN A 85 7.54 -0.57 2.68
C ASN A 85 8.57 -1.31 3.53
N GLU A 86 9.85 -0.89 3.54
CA GLU A 86 10.86 -1.47 4.42
C GLU A 86 10.46 -1.41 5.90
N ARG A 87 9.71 -0.37 6.31
CA ARG A 87 9.20 -0.26 7.68
C ARG A 87 7.94 -1.09 7.91
N ALA A 88 7.13 -1.29 6.88
CA ALA A 88 5.97 -2.16 6.94
C ALA A 88 6.40 -3.63 7.06
N ASP A 89 7.40 -4.04 6.28
CA ASP A 89 8.01 -5.38 6.32
C ASP A 89 8.58 -5.75 7.70
N GLU A 90 9.07 -4.75 8.46
CA GLU A 90 9.52 -4.96 9.84
C GLU A 90 8.36 -5.26 10.82
N MET A 91 7.10 -5.07 10.40
CA MET A 91 5.87 -5.20 11.19
C MET A 91 5.00 -6.40 10.81
N GLU A 92 5.34 -7.12 9.73
CA GLU A 92 4.72 -8.39 9.27
C GLU A 92 5.28 -9.61 10.04
#